data_AF-A0A546XWW5-F1
#
_entry.id   AF-A0A546XWW5-F1
#
_cell.length_a   1.000
_cell.length_b   1.000
_cell.length_c   1.000
_cell.angle_alpha   90.00
_cell.angle_beta   90.00
_cell.angle_gamma   90.00
#
_symmetry.space_group_name_H-M   'P 1'
#
loop_
_entity.id
_entity.type
_entity.pdbx_description
1 polymer ?
#
loop_
_entity_poly.entity_id
_entity_poly.type
_entity_poly.pdbx_seq_one_letter_code
_entity_poly.pdbx_strand_id
1 'polypeptide(L)'
;MTVAKKRSSTQSLKKSNPASARKPARVKTAYSKDELTEIFRRFSIQRPEPKGELEHTNPFTLLVAVALSAQATDVGVNRATRALFKVADTPEKMLALGEEQLISHIKTIGLYRNKAKNVIALSQMLIDNFGGEVPKTREELVTLPGVGRKTANVVMSMAFGVPTLAVDTHVFRIANRLCLAPGKTPDEVEDRLIRIIPEQYLFHAHHWLILHGRYCCKARKPECERCVIADICKSPEKTFDIPAPLVELPAQLFGAAGGE
;
A
#
# COMPACT_ATOMS: atom_id res chain seq x y z
N MET A 1 -5.80 -75.86 22.70
CA MET A 1 -7.12 -75.21 22.59
C MET A 1 -7.55 -74.74 23.96
N THR A 2 -7.56 -73.42 24.22
CA THR A 2 -8.61 -72.70 24.99
C THR A 2 -8.26 -71.21 25.17
N VAL A 3 -8.90 -70.39 24.33
CA VAL A 3 -9.62 -69.14 24.60
C VAL A 3 -8.99 -68.10 25.56
N ALA A 4 -8.44 -67.03 24.96
CA ALA A 4 -8.08 -65.79 25.63
C ALA A 4 -9.32 -64.90 25.91
N LYS A 5 -9.38 -64.35 27.12
CA LYS A 5 -10.48 -63.55 27.67
C LYS A 5 -10.39 -62.08 27.18
N LYS A 6 -11.45 -61.59 26.53
CA LYS A 6 -11.61 -60.19 26.08
C LYS A 6 -11.58 -59.21 27.27
N ARG A 7 -10.75 -58.16 27.19
CA ARG A 7 -10.86 -56.95 28.04
C ARG A 7 -11.66 -55.89 27.28
N SER A 8 -12.80 -55.49 27.85
CA SER A 8 -13.61 -54.34 27.42
C SER A 8 -13.05 -53.08 28.09
N SER A 9 -12.59 -52.11 27.31
CA SER A 9 -12.26 -50.76 27.80
C SER A 9 -13.22 -49.76 27.22
N THR A 10 -14.15 -49.30 28.06
CA THR A 10 -15.09 -48.20 27.80
C THR A 10 -14.31 -46.89 27.70
N GLN A 11 -14.06 -46.40 26.49
CA GLN A 11 -13.54 -45.05 26.27
C GLN A 11 -14.69 -44.03 26.29
N SER A 12 -14.69 -43.21 27.33
CA SER A 12 -15.54 -42.02 27.46
C SER A 12 -15.15 -40.97 26.41
N LEU A 13 -16.11 -40.58 25.58
CA LEU A 13 -16.00 -39.50 24.59
C LEU A 13 -15.88 -38.15 25.32
N LYS A 14 -14.68 -37.56 25.32
CA LYS A 14 -14.48 -36.17 25.76
C LYS A 14 -15.02 -35.21 24.69
N LYS A 15 -16.10 -34.49 25.02
CA LYS A 15 -16.61 -33.35 24.26
C LYS A 15 -15.52 -32.27 24.16
N SER A 16 -15.17 -31.86 22.95
CA SER A 16 -14.31 -30.71 22.68
C SER A 16 -15.07 -29.42 22.98
N ASN A 17 -14.43 -28.54 23.76
CA ASN A 17 -14.96 -27.23 24.12
C ASN A 17 -14.80 -26.28 22.91
N PRO A 18 -15.82 -25.49 22.52
CA PRO A 18 -15.67 -24.54 21.43
C PRO A 18 -14.72 -23.41 21.85
N ALA A 19 -13.72 -23.15 21.01
CA ALA A 19 -12.68 -22.14 21.24
C ALA A 19 -13.32 -20.76 21.51
N SER A 20 -13.00 -20.16 22.66
CA SER A 20 -13.43 -18.80 22.98
C SER A 20 -12.80 -17.83 21.98
N ALA A 21 -13.62 -17.07 21.25
CA ALA A 21 -13.15 -15.97 20.43
C ALA A 21 -12.33 -14.98 21.29
N ARG A 22 -11.04 -14.84 20.95
CA ARG A 22 -10.09 -14.03 21.69
C ARG A 22 -10.47 -12.55 21.51
N LYS A 23 -10.69 -11.81 22.61
CA LYS A 23 -10.95 -10.35 22.56
C LYS A 23 -9.86 -9.65 21.72
N PRO A 24 -10.23 -8.69 20.84
CA PRO A 24 -9.25 -8.00 20.01
C PRO A 24 -8.22 -7.30 20.89
N ALA A 25 -6.94 -7.48 20.57
CA ALA A 25 -5.84 -6.87 21.31
C ALA A 25 -5.99 -5.34 21.29
N ARG A 26 -5.75 -4.69 22.44
CA ARG A 26 -5.77 -3.23 22.58
C ARG A 26 -4.80 -2.61 21.57
N VAL A 27 -5.30 -1.69 20.74
CA VAL A 27 -4.49 -1.02 19.73
C VAL A 27 -3.41 -0.20 20.42
N LYS A 28 -2.13 -0.47 20.11
CA LYS A 28 -0.95 0.09 20.78
C LYS A 28 -0.46 1.36 20.06
N THR A 29 -1.23 2.44 20.07
CA THR A 29 -0.71 3.76 19.67
C THR A 29 -0.19 4.52 20.89
N ALA A 30 0.89 5.28 20.72
CA ALA A 30 1.44 6.15 21.78
C ALA A 30 0.74 7.52 21.87
N TYR A 31 -0.24 7.77 20.99
CA TYR A 31 -0.91 9.05 20.85
C TYR A 31 -2.32 9.02 21.40
N SER A 32 -2.75 10.13 22.00
CA SER A 32 -4.15 10.42 22.28
C SER A 32 -4.93 10.66 20.98
N LYS A 33 -6.27 10.65 21.07
CA LYS A 33 -7.14 10.99 19.92
C LYS A 33 -6.90 12.41 19.41
N ASP A 34 -6.63 13.34 20.32
CA ASP A 34 -6.40 14.75 19.97
C ASP A 34 -5.05 14.92 19.26
N GLU A 35 -4.00 14.25 19.73
CA GLU A 35 -2.70 14.25 19.04
C GLU A 35 -2.80 13.58 17.66
N LEU A 36 -3.53 12.47 17.52
CA LEU A 36 -3.76 11.85 16.21
C LEU A 36 -4.48 12.82 15.26
N THR A 37 -5.54 13.46 15.73
CA THR A 37 -6.29 14.46 14.96
C THR A 37 -5.38 15.60 14.53
N GLU A 38 -4.53 16.09 15.43
CA GLU A 38 -3.59 17.16 15.14
C GLU A 38 -2.52 16.75 14.13
N ILE A 39 -1.95 15.54 14.23
CA ILE A 39 -0.99 15.00 13.24
C ILE A 39 -1.59 15.06 11.83
N PHE A 40 -2.79 14.51 11.67
CA PHE A 40 -3.42 14.43 10.35
C PHE A 40 -3.94 15.79 9.87
N ARG A 41 -4.38 16.68 10.76
CA ARG A 41 -4.69 18.08 10.42
C ARG A 41 -3.46 18.83 9.91
N ARG A 42 -2.29 18.63 10.53
CA ARG A 42 -1.04 19.24 10.05
C ARG A 42 -0.63 18.70 8.69
N PHE A 43 -0.78 17.39 8.46
CA PHE A 43 -0.55 16.82 7.13
C PHE A 43 -1.54 17.34 6.09
N SER A 44 -2.82 17.52 6.44
CA SER A 44 -3.83 18.04 5.51
C SER A 44 -3.59 19.50 5.15
N ILE A 45 -3.09 20.33 6.06
CA ILE A 45 -2.70 21.71 5.72
C ILE A 45 -1.43 21.73 4.88
N GLN A 46 -0.44 20.88 5.22
CA GLN A 46 0.81 20.83 4.49
C GLN A 46 0.61 20.32 3.04
N ARG A 47 -0.33 19.39 2.83
CA ARG A 47 -0.67 18.80 1.53
C ARG A 47 -2.19 18.55 1.46
N PRO A 48 -3.01 19.52 1.04
CA PRO A 48 -4.46 19.35 0.99
C PRO A 48 -4.93 18.19 0.11
N GLU A 49 -4.32 18.05 -1.08
CA GLU A 49 -4.61 16.97 -2.03
C GLU A 49 -3.35 16.14 -2.32
N PRO A 50 -2.94 15.23 -1.41
CA PRO A 50 -1.77 14.41 -1.65
C PRO A 50 -2.08 13.35 -2.73
N LYS A 51 -1.22 13.24 -3.73
CA LYS A 51 -1.37 12.32 -4.87
C LYS A 51 -0.21 11.33 -4.92
N GLY A 52 -0.50 10.13 -5.42
CA GLY A 52 0.53 9.16 -5.80
C GLY A 52 1.36 9.68 -6.98
N GLU A 53 2.56 9.16 -7.16
CA GLU A 53 3.51 9.65 -8.17
C GLU A 53 3.46 8.90 -9.51
N LEU A 54 2.67 7.82 -9.59
CA LEU A 54 2.52 7.04 -10.82
C LEU A 54 1.54 7.73 -11.78
N GLU A 55 2.01 8.02 -12.98
CA GLU A 55 1.20 8.63 -14.04
C GLU A 55 0.20 7.62 -14.61
N HIS A 56 -1.07 8.00 -14.68
CA HIS A 56 -2.17 7.18 -15.20
C HIS A 56 -3.33 8.06 -15.66
N THR A 57 -4.20 7.53 -16.52
CA THR A 57 -5.36 8.26 -17.07
C THR A 57 -6.69 7.60 -16.72
N ASN A 58 -6.67 6.33 -16.33
CA ASN A 58 -7.84 5.52 -16.02
C ASN A 58 -7.46 4.38 -15.04
N PRO A 59 -8.43 3.62 -14.48
CA PRO A 59 -8.14 2.52 -13.56
C PRO A 59 -7.22 1.42 -14.12
N PHE A 60 -7.32 1.12 -15.43
CA PHE A 60 -6.48 0.10 -16.06
C PHE A 60 -5.01 0.52 -16.16
N THR A 61 -4.74 1.73 -16.65
CA THR A 61 -3.39 2.29 -16.73
C THR A 61 -2.76 2.44 -15.34
N LEU A 62 -3.55 2.79 -14.32
CA LEU A 62 -3.10 2.75 -12.92
C LEU A 62 -2.71 1.33 -12.49
N LEU A 63 -3.59 0.34 -12.71
CA LEU A 63 -3.31 -1.06 -12.35
C LEU A 63 -2.00 -1.55 -12.99
N VAL A 64 -1.81 -1.28 -14.28
CA VAL A 64 -0.57 -1.63 -15.00
C VAL A 64 0.63 -0.89 -14.39
N ALA A 65 0.54 0.43 -14.15
CA ALA A 65 1.63 1.20 -13.57
C ALA A 65 2.04 0.67 -12.18
N VAL A 66 1.07 0.33 -11.32
CA VAL A 66 1.34 -0.22 -9.99
C VAL A 66 1.92 -1.64 -10.09
N ALA A 67 1.45 -2.49 -11.01
CA ALA A 67 2.06 -3.79 -11.24
C ALA A 67 3.53 -3.68 -11.72
N LEU A 68 3.83 -2.67 -12.55
CA LEU A 68 5.19 -2.39 -13.02
C LEU A 68 6.10 -1.77 -11.94
N SER A 69 5.54 -1.13 -10.91
CA SER A 69 6.32 -0.45 -9.86
C SER A 69 6.97 -1.39 -8.85
N ALA A 70 6.57 -2.67 -8.82
CA ALA A 70 7.19 -3.66 -7.96
C ALA A 70 8.72 -3.71 -8.20
N GLN A 71 9.51 -3.33 -7.19
CA GLN A 71 10.98 -3.23 -7.28
C GLN A 71 11.47 -2.29 -8.40
N ALA A 72 10.74 -1.21 -8.65
CA ALA A 72 11.12 -0.14 -9.57
C ALA A 72 10.87 1.23 -8.92
N THR A 73 11.44 2.28 -9.50
CA THR A 73 11.15 3.66 -9.08
C THR A 73 9.97 4.21 -9.87
N ASP A 74 9.16 5.04 -9.23
CA ASP A 74 8.00 5.70 -9.88
C ASP A 74 8.45 6.48 -11.14
N VAL A 75 9.61 7.15 -11.08
CA VAL A 75 10.24 7.83 -12.22
C VAL A 75 10.55 6.87 -13.39
N GLY A 76 11.09 5.69 -13.09
CA GLY A 76 11.41 4.68 -14.10
C GLY A 76 10.14 4.11 -14.74
N VAL A 77 9.09 3.87 -13.93
CA VAL A 77 7.79 3.42 -14.41
C VAL A 77 7.13 4.47 -15.30
N ASN A 78 7.08 5.73 -14.87
CA ASN A 78 6.48 6.81 -15.66
C ASN A 78 7.20 6.98 -17.01
N ARG A 79 8.54 6.88 -17.04
CA ARG A 79 9.30 6.93 -18.28
C ARG A 79 8.90 5.83 -19.27
N ALA A 80 8.72 4.61 -18.80
CA ALA A 80 8.32 3.48 -19.65
C ALA A 80 6.84 3.57 -20.09
N THR A 81 5.97 4.01 -19.18
CA THR A 81 4.51 3.97 -19.38
C THR A 81 3.97 5.13 -20.21
N ARG A 82 4.61 6.31 -20.22
CA ARG A 82 4.16 7.47 -21.01
C ARG A 82 3.96 7.18 -22.50
N ALA A 83 4.86 6.41 -23.11
CA ALA A 83 4.73 6.02 -24.51
C ALA A 83 3.77 4.83 -24.67
N LEU A 84 3.83 3.87 -23.74
CA LEU A 84 2.97 2.68 -23.73
C LEU A 84 1.49 3.06 -23.67
N PHE A 85 1.09 3.92 -22.74
CA PHE A 85 -0.32 4.28 -22.53
C PHE A 85 -0.90 5.16 -23.63
N LYS A 86 -0.08 5.70 -24.54
CA LYS A 86 -0.60 6.35 -25.76
C LYS A 86 -1.13 5.35 -26.78
N VAL A 87 -0.61 4.12 -26.75
CA VAL A 87 -0.95 3.06 -27.71
C VAL A 87 -1.76 1.93 -27.09
N ALA A 88 -1.64 1.70 -25.78
CA ALA A 88 -2.29 0.63 -25.03
C ALA A 88 -2.78 1.10 -23.65
N ASP A 89 -3.95 1.73 -23.63
CA ASP A 89 -4.64 2.26 -22.44
C ASP A 89 -5.87 1.45 -22.00
N THR A 90 -6.10 0.30 -22.62
CA THR A 90 -7.21 -0.64 -22.36
C THR A 90 -6.68 -2.08 -22.40
N PRO A 91 -7.32 -3.04 -21.71
CA PRO A 91 -6.92 -4.44 -21.77
C PRO A 91 -6.83 -4.99 -23.20
N GLU A 92 -7.78 -4.64 -24.06
CA GLU A 92 -7.86 -5.08 -25.45
C GLU A 92 -6.66 -4.59 -26.26
N LYS A 93 -6.34 -3.28 -26.14
CA LYS A 93 -5.16 -2.72 -26.82
C LYS A 93 -3.86 -3.28 -26.26
N MET A 94 -3.79 -3.56 -24.95
CA MET A 94 -2.59 -4.15 -24.33
C MET A 94 -2.34 -5.58 -24.82
N LEU A 95 -3.41 -6.38 -24.98
CA LEU A 95 -3.30 -7.70 -25.58
C LEU A 95 -2.94 -7.65 -27.07
N ALA A 96 -3.58 -6.75 -27.82
CA ALA A 96 -3.30 -6.57 -29.24
C ALA A 96 -1.86 -6.10 -29.49
N LEU A 97 -1.29 -5.29 -28.57
CA LEU A 97 0.11 -4.90 -28.59
C LEU A 97 1.04 -6.13 -28.49
N GLY A 98 0.68 -7.09 -27.65
CA GLY A 98 1.41 -8.33 -27.45
C GLY A 98 2.65 -8.19 -26.55
N GLU A 99 3.14 -9.33 -26.04
CA GLU A 99 4.21 -9.37 -25.04
C GLU A 99 5.53 -8.76 -25.55
N GLU A 100 5.91 -9.01 -26.80
CA GLU A 100 7.20 -8.57 -27.36
C GLU A 100 7.29 -7.04 -27.48
N GLN A 101 6.23 -6.40 -27.98
CA GLN A 101 6.17 -4.94 -28.06
C GLN A 101 6.07 -4.32 -26.66
N LEU A 102 5.29 -4.92 -25.75
CA LEU A 102 5.24 -4.49 -24.37
C LEU A 102 6.64 -4.53 -23.72
N ILE A 103 7.39 -5.63 -23.88
CA ILE A 103 8.77 -5.74 -23.42
C ILE A 103 9.62 -4.58 -23.96
N SER A 104 9.46 -4.22 -25.23
CA SER A 104 10.21 -3.12 -25.83
C SER A 104 9.93 -1.77 -25.14
N HIS A 105 8.70 -1.53 -24.68
CA HIS A 105 8.35 -0.35 -23.88
C HIS A 105 8.93 -0.38 -22.46
N ILE A 106 8.93 -1.54 -21.81
CA ILE A 106 9.24 -1.65 -20.37
C ILE A 106 10.61 -2.25 -20.04
N LYS A 107 11.47 -2.52 -21.04
CA LYS A 107 12.80 -3.15 -20.86
C LYS A 107 13.75 -2.40 -19.93
N THR A 108 13.49 -1.12 -19.68
CA THR A 108 14.26 -0.27 -18.74
C THR A 108 13.90 -0.52 -17.28
N ILE A 109 12.82 -1.27 -17.01
CA ILE A 109 12.37 -1.62 -15.67
C ILE A 109 12.94 -2.99 -15.28
N GLY A 110 13.37 -3.14 -14.03
CA GLY A 110 13.76 -4.45 -13.49
C GLY A 110 12.62 -5.48 -13.58
N LEU A 111 12.99 -6.75 -13.83
CA LEU A 111 12.06 -7.88 -13.97
C LEU A 111 11.06 -7.76 -15.14
N TYR A 112 11.39 -6.97 -16.16
CA TYR A 112 10.47 -6.63 -17.25
C TYR A 112 9.85 -7.84 -17.98
N ARG A 113 10.56 -8.96 -18.15
CA ARG A 113 10.02 -10.16 -18.82
C ARG A 113 8.82 -10.74 -18.06
N ASN A 114 9.00 -11.00 -16.76
CA ASN A 114 7.93 -11.50 -15.91
C ASN A 114 6.80 -10.47 -15.76
N LYS A 115 7.14 -9.18 -15.70
CA LYS A 115 6.15 -8.10 -15.67
C LYS A 115 5.32 -8.05 -16.96
N ALA A 116 5.94 -8.14 -18.13
CA ALA A 116 5.24 -8.16 -19.40
C ALA A 116 4.29 -9.36 -19.49
N LYS A 117 4.78 -10.56 -19.17
CA LYS A 117 3.96 -11.77 -19.09
C LYS A 117 2.75 -11.59 -18.17
N ASN A 118 2.95 -11.03 -16.98
CA ASN A 118 1.85 -10.77 -16.04
C ASN A 118 0.88 -9.72 -16.58
N VAL A 119 1.36 -8.65 -17.20
CA VAL A 119 0.51 -7.59 -17.77
C VAL A 119 -0.33 -8.11 -18.95
N ILE A 120 0.22 -8.97 -19.79
CA ILE A 120 -0.56 -9.64 -20.83
C ILE A 120 -1.59 -10.57 -20.20
N ALA A 121 -1.18 -11.44 -19.28
CA ALA A 121 -2.08 -12.38 -18.62
C ALA A 121 -3.21 -11.70 -17.82
N LEU A 122 -2.90 -10.60 -17.12
CA LEU A 122 -3.92 -9.83 -16.39
C LEU A 122 -4.87 -9.12 -17.36
N SER A 123 -4.38 -8.59 -18.48
CA SER A 123 -5.24 -7.98 -19.50
C SER A 123 -6.20 -9.00 -20.10
N GLN A 124 -5.73 -10.23 -20.39
CA GLN A 124 -6.59 -11.33 -20.85
C GLN A 124 -7.64 -11.67 -19.81
N MET A 125 -7.25 -11.82 -18.54
CA MET A 125 -8.17 -12.15 -17.46
C MET A 125 -9.23 -11.06 -17.23
N LEU A 126 -8.89 -9.77 -17.41
CA LEU A 126 -9.87 -8.68 -17.33
C LEU A 126 -10.93 -8.82 -18.42
N ILE A 127 -10.56 -9.16 -19.65
CA ILE A 127 -11.52 -9.37 -20.74
C ILE A 127 -12.40 -10.59 -20.45
N ASP A 128 -11.77 -11.73 -20.14
CA ASP A 128 -12.48 -13.02 -20.05
C ASP A 128 -13.43 -13.06 -18.84
N ASN A 129 -13.01 -12.53 -17.70
CA ASN A 129 -13.70 -12.73 -16.43
C ASN A 129 -14.35 -11.45 -15.86
N PHE A 130 -13.93 -10.27 -16.32
CA PHE A 130 -14.37 -8.98 -15.76
C PHE A 130 -14.90 -8.01 -16.84
N GLY A 131 -15.15 -8.48 -18.06
CA GLY A 131 -15.73 -7.67 -19.14
C GLY A 131 -14.86 -6.50 -19.60
N GLY A 132 -13.53 -6.60 -19.42
CA GLY A 132 -12.57 -5.54 -19.74
C GLY A 132 -12.43 -4.46 -18.66
N GLU A 133 -13.15 -4.58 -17.53
CA GLU A 133 -13.09 -3.59 -16.46
C GLU A 133 -12.22 -4.03 -15.28
N VAL A 134 -11.55 -3.06 -14.64
CA VAL A 134 -10.77 -3.32 -13.41
C VAL A 134 -11.73 -3.56 -12.24
N PRO A 135 -11.65 -4.72 -11.55
CA PRO A 135 -12.54 -5.01 -10.43
C PRO A 135 -12.30 -4.08 -9.24
N LYS A 136 -13.34 -3.86 -8.45
CA LYS A 136 -13.35 -2.87 -7.36
C LYS A 136 -13.08 -3.47 -5.98
N THR A 137 -13.07 -4.80 -5.86
CA THR A 137 -12.81 -5.50 -4.59
C THR A 137 -11.39 -6.01 -4.53
N ARG A 138 -10.85 -6.11 -3.31
CA ARG A 138 -9.50 -6.62 -3.07
C ARG A 138 -9.41 -8.10 -3.45
N GLU A 139 -10.45 -8.86 -3.12
CA GLU A 139 -10.55 -10.29 -3.32
C GLU A 139 -10.45 -10.64 -4.81
N GLU A 140 -11.10 -9.85 -5.67
CA GLU A 140 -10.98 -9.98 -7.14
C GLU A 140 -9.64 -9.44 -7.65
N LEU A 141 -9.19 -8.28 -7.19
CA LEU A 141 -7.92 -7.70 -7.66
C LEU A 141 -6.73 -8.63 -7.42
N VAL A 142 -6.68 -9.31 -6.26
CA VAL A 142 -5.59 -10.23 -5.92
C VAL A 142 -5.59 -11.51 -6.77
N THR A 143 -6.67 -11.83 -7.49
CA THR A 143 -6.64 -12.96 -8.45
C THR A 143 -5.85 -12.61 -9.72
N LEU A 144 -5.63 -11.33 -10.01
CA LEU A 144 -4.94 -10.88 -11.21
C LEU A 144 -3.43 -11.18 -11.12
N PRO A 145 -2.81 -11.72 -12.19
CA PRO A 145 -1.37 -11.98 -12.23
C PRO A 145 -0.52 -10.75 -11.91
N GLY A 146 0.40 -10.88 -10.95
CA GLY A 146 1.27 -9.78 -10.52
C GLY A 146 0.64 -8.79 -9.55
N VAL A 147 -0.62 -9.00 -9.14
CA VAL A 147 -1.33 -8.15 -8.18
C VAL A 147 -1.34 -8.81 -6.81
N GLY A 148 -0.52 -8.28 -5.90
CA GLY A 148 -0.59 -8.64 -4.48
C GLY A 148 -1.55 -7.74 -3.71
N ARG A 149 -1.77 -8.04 -2.41
CA ARG A 149 -2.61 -7.24 -1.50
C ARG A 149 -2.27 -5.75 -1.52
N LYS A 150 -0.98 -5.40 -1.53
CA LYS A 150 -0.52 -3.99 -1.61
C LYS A 150 -1.01 -3.32 -2.91
N THR A 151 -0.79 -3.96 -4.05
CA THR A 151 -1.20 -3.45 -5.37
C THR A 151 -2.71 -3.25 -5.41
N ALA A 152 -3.48 -4.24 -4.93
CA ALA A 152 -4.93 -4.15 -4.84
C ALA A 152 -5.39 -2.95 -4.00
N ASN A 153 -4.80 -2.76 -2.81
CA ASN A 153 -5.13 -1.63 -1.95
C ASN A 153 -4.87 -0.28 -2.64
N VAL A 154 -3.72 -0.11 -3.30
CA VAL A 154 -3.38 1.13 -4.04
C VAL A 154 -4.40 1.42 -5.13
N VAL A 155 -4.78 0.41 -5.93
CA VAL A 155 -5.78 0.56 -6.99
C VAL A 155 -7.14 0.93 -6.41
N MET A 156 -7.59 0.25 -5.36
CA MET A 156 -8.85 0.55 -4.69
C MET A 156 -8.93 1.99 -4.15
N SER A 157 -7.84 2.48 -3.56
CA SER A 157 -7.78 3.85 -3.04
C SER A 157 -7.74 4.89 -4.14
N MET A 158 -6.82 4.76 -5.09
CA MET A 158 -6.58 5.78 -6.10
C MET A 158 -7.62 5.78 -7.23
N ALA A 159 -8.11 4.60 -7.64
CA ALA A 159 -9.06 4.50 -8.76
C ALA A 159 -10.52 4.58 -8.32
N PHE A 160 -10.84 4.08 -7.12
CA PHE A 160 -12.23 3.87 -6.69
C PHE A 160 -12.59 4.58 -5.39
N GLY A 161 -11.69 5.37 -4.82
CA GLY A 161 -11.98 6.16 -3.62
C GLY A 161 -12.10 5.34 -2.34
N VAL A 162 -11.76 4.05 -2.36
CA VAL A 162 -11.92 3.19 -1.18
C VAL A 162 -10.80 3.49 -0.20
N PRO A 163 -11.09 3.89 1.07
CA PRO A 163 -10.06 4.23 2.05
C PRO A 163 -9.30 2.97 2.49
N THR A 164 -8.31 2.58 1.70
CA THR A 164 -7.36 1.51 2.03
C THR A 164 -6.04 2.13 2.51
N LEU A 165 -5.27 1.36 3.28
CA LEU A 165 -3.98 1.82 3.77
C LEU A 165 -2.90 0.82 3.41
N ALA A 166 -2.36 0.95 2.20
CA ALA A 166 -1.25 0.12 1.76
C ALA A 166 0.01 0.42 2.59
N VAL A 167 0.54 -0.60 3.27
CA VAL A 167 1.77 -0.46 4.08
C VAL A 167 2.98 -0.85 3.24
N ASP A 168 3.76 0.15 2.84
CA ASP A 168 5.06 -0.04 2.18
C ASP A 168 6.23 0.14 3.15
N THR A 169 7.47 0.20 2.65
CA THR A 169 8.66 0.38 3.49
C THR A 169 8.72 1.74 4.18
N HIS A 170 8.11 2.79 3.61
CA HIS A 170 8.03 4.11 4.23
C HIS A 170 6.99 4.11 5.35
N VAL A 171 5.76 3.69 5.04
CA VAL A 171 4.64 3.62 5.99
C VAL A 171 4.98 2.66 7.14
N PHE A 172 5.51 1.48 6.85
CA PHE A 172 5.93 0.51 7.88
C PHE A 172 6.97 1.10 8.82
N ARG A 173 7.99 1.78 8.28
CA ARG A 173 9.04 2.41 9.08
C ARG A 173 8.46 3.50 9.96
N ILE A 174 7.69 4.44 9.42
CA ILE A 174 7.19 5.57 10.22
C ILE A 174 6.13 5.12 11.23
N ALA A 175 5.29 4.14 10.91
CA ALA A 175 4.30 3.61 11.83
C ALA A 175 4.96 3.04 13.10
N ASN A 176 6.10 2.37 12.93
CA ASN A 176 6.93 1.87 14.03
C ASN A 176 7.76 2.99 14.69
N ARG A 177 8.55 3.74 13.92
CA ARG A 177 9.48 4.77 14.42
C ARG A 177 8.78 5.87 15.20
N LEU A 178 7.62 6.33 14.72
CA LEU A 178 6.85 7.39 15.37
C LEU A 178 6.01 6.86 16.53
N CYS A 179 5.98 5.55 16.76
CA CYS A 179 5.06 4.89 17.69
C CYS A 179 3.56 5.11 17.35
N LEU A 180 3.27 5.39 16.07
CA LEU A 180 1.91 5.67 15.59
C LEU A 180 1.07 4.38 15.61
N ALA A 181 1.58 3.34 14.95
CA ALA A 181 0.99 2.01 14.89
C ALA A 181 2.11 0.95 14.79
N PRO A 182 2.88 0.71 15.87
CA PRO A 182 3.93 -0.30 15.86
C PRO A 182 3.36 -1.66 15.48
N GLY A 183 4.12 -2.50 14.78
CA GLY A 183 3.67 -3.81 14.32
C GLY A 183 4.83 -4.61 13.70
N LYS A 184 4.77 -5.95 13.78
CA LYS A 184 5.83 -6.82 13.26
C LYS A 184 5.70 -7.10 11.78
N THR A 185 4.48 -7.01 11.25
CA THR A 185 4.17 -7.28 9.84
C THR A 185 3.42 -6.10 9.23
N PRO A 186 3.48 -5.92 7.90
CA PRO A 186 2.69 -4.89 7.21
C PRO A 186 1.19 -4.99 7.50
N ASP A 187 0.64 -6.22 7.52
CA ASP A 187 -0.77 -6.47 7.83
C ASP A 187 -1.13 -5.99 9.25
N GLU A 188 -0.29 -6.26 10.25
CA GLU A 188 -0.52 -5.76 11.62
C GLU A 188 -0.51 -4.24 11.70
N VAL A 189 0.33 -3.59 10.91
CA VAL A 189 0.44 -2.12 10.85
C VAL A 189 -0.77 -1.53 10.14
N GLU A 190 -1.20 -2.12 9.03
CA GLU A 190 -2.40 -1.72 8.27
C GLU A 190 -3.64 -1.75 9.16
N ASP A 191 -3.90 -2.89 9.80
CA ASP A 191 -5.04 -3.08 10.70
C ASP A 191 -5.07 -2.06 11.85
N ARG A 192 -3.89 -1.69 12.37
CA ARG A 192 -3.78 -0.72 13.46
C ARG A 192 -3.99 0.70 12.96
N LEU A 193 -3.39 1.07 11.82
CA LEU A 193 -3.53 2.40 11.25
C LEU A 193 -4.99 2.69 10.91
N ILE A 194 -5.70 1.76 10.25
CA ILE A 194 -7.13 1.93 9.92
C ILE A 194 -7.97 2.19 11.18
N ARG A 195 -7.60 1.62 12.33
CA ARG A 195 -8.35 1.78 13.59
C ARG A 195 -8.08 3.07 14.35
N ILE A 196 -6.90 3.67 14.19
CA ILE A 196 -6.49 4.86 14.96
C ILE A 196 -6.64 6.16 14.19
N ILE A 197 -6.57 6.10 12.86
CA ILE A 197 -6.65 7.29 12.04
C ILE A 197 -8.09 7.79 12.04
N PRO A 198 -8.34 9.08 12.35
CA PRO A 198 -9.69 9.62 12.31
C PRO A 198 -10.31 9.46 10.92
N GLU A 199 -11.60 9.10 10.87
CA GLU A 199 -12.30 8.70 9.65
C GLU A 199 -12.19 9.74 8.53
N GLN A 200 -12.30 11.02 8.87
CA GLN A 200 -12.20 12.14 7.92
C GLN A 200 -10.84 12.25 7.22
N TYR A 201 -9.80 11.59 7.76
CA TYR A 201 -8.45 11.61 7.22
C TYR A 201 -8.07 10.32 6.50
N LEU A 202 -8.86 9.25 6.63
CA LEU A 202 -8.50 7.92 6.12
C LEU A 202 -8.22 7.91 4.61
N PHE A 203 -8.97 8.69 3.83
CA PHE A 203 -8.82 8.73 2.38
C PHE A 203 -7.42 9.18 1.94
N HIS A 204 -6.86 10.21 2.58
CA HIS A 204 -5.55 10.76 2.24
C HIS A 204 -4.42 10.26 3.13
N ALA A 205 -4.73 9.57 4.22
CA ALA A 205 -3.78 9.08 5.21
C ALA A 205 -2.61 8.31 4.61
N HIS A 206 -2.89 7.37 3.70
CA HIS A 206 -1.82 6.61 3.03
C HIS A 206 -0.80 7.54 2.35
N HIS A 207 -1.29 8.50 1.55
CA HIS A 207 -0.43 9.42 0.81
C HIS A 207 0.34 10.37 1.73
N TRP A 208 -0.28 10.90 2.79
CA TRP A 208 0.46 11.71 3.77
C TRP A 208 1.57 10.93 4.44
N LEU A 209 1.29 9.69 4.86
CA LEU A 209 2.26 8.81 5.52
C LEU A 209 3.43 8.45 4.60
N ILE A 210 3.17 7.99 3.36
CA ILE A 210 4.25 7.65 2.43
C ILE A 210 5.10 8.88 2.07
N LEU A 211 4.49 10.04 1.80
CA LEU A 211 5.20 11.26 1.44
C LEU A 211 6.02 11.80 2.61
N HIS A 212 5.47 11.76 3.83
CA HIS A 212 6.19 12.15 5.03
C HIS A 212 7.40 11.23 5.26
N GLY A 213 7.22 9.92 5.14
CA GLY A 213 8.32 8.95 5.22
C GLY A 213 9.32 9.06 4.06
N ARG A 214 8.91 9.49 2.87
CA ARG A 214 9.79 9.65 1.71
C ARG A 214 10.65 10.91 1.81
N TYR A 215 10.06 12.03 2.20
CA TYR A 215 10.70 13.34 2.08
C TYR A 215 11.17 13.97 3.40
N CYS A 216 10.63 13.57 4.55
CA CYS A 216 10.98 14.15 5.86
C CYS A 216 11.54 13.09 6.82
N CYS A 217 10.75 12.07 7.18
CA CYS A 217 11.15 11.00 8.08
C CYS A 217 11.95 9.89 7.37
N LYS A 218 13.04 10.27 6.70
CA LYS A 218 13.90 9.41 5.88
C LYS A 218 14.55 8.30 6.70
N ALA A 219 14.89 7.18 6.05
CA ALA A 219 15.37 5.99 6.74
C ALA A 219 16.68 6.21 7.51
N ARG A 220 17.67 6.86 6.89
CA ARG A 220 19.00 7.06 7.48
C ARG A 220 19.10 8.31 8.36
N LYS A 221 18.80 9.48 7.79
CA LYS A 221 18.87 10.78 8.46
C LYS A 221 17.49 11.45 8.38
N PRO A 222 16.60 11.29 9.37
CA PRO A 222 15.32 11.99 9.39
C PRO A 222 15.57 13.50 9.54
N GLU A 223 14.78 14.30 8.84
CA GLU A 223 14.87 15.77 8.86
C GLU A 223 13.89 16.32 9.90
N CYS A 224 14.13 16.02 11.18
CA CYS A 224 13.25 16.40 12.28
C CYS A 224 13.07 17.92 12.38
N GLU A 225 14.08 18.70 12.01
CA GLU A 225 14.05 20.16 11.91
C GLU A 225 13.09 20.70 10.84
N ARG A 226 12.67 19.85 9.90
CA ARG A 226 11.68 20.16 8.85
C ARG A 226 10.33 19.47 9.10
N CYS A 227 10.17 18.83 10.25
CA CYS A 227 8.98 18.04 10.56
C CYS A 227 7.87 18.90 11.17
N VAL A 228 6.71 18.93 10.53
CA VAL A 228 5.53 19.68 11.03
C VAL A 228 4.91 19.06 12.28
N ILE A 229 5.33 17.86 12.70
CA ILE A 229 4.84 17.18 13.91
C ILE A 229 5.94 16.98 14.96
N ALA A 230 7.06 17.71 14.90
CA ALA A 230 8.23 17.46 15.76
C ALA A 230 7.94 17.55 17.27
N ASP A 231 7.15 18.54 17.69
CA ASP A 231 6.67 18.76 19.06
C ASP A 231 5.81 17.62 19.60
N ILE A 232 4.95 17.04 18.76
CA ILE A 232 4.04 15.97 19.15
C ILE A 232 4.61 14.56 18.88
N CYS A 233 5.66 14.47 18.06
CA CYS A 233 6.31 13.22 17.69
C CYS A 233 6.84 12.46 18.91
N LYS A 234 6.44 11.18 19.03
CA LYS A 234 6.87 10.25 20.09
C LYS A 234 8.02 9.33 19.68
N SER A 235 8.72 9.67 18.59
CA SER A 235 9.87 8.88 18.16
C SER A 235 11.03 9.05 19.15
N PRO A 236 11.64 7.96 19.65
CA PRO A 236 12.85 8.06 20.46
C PRO A 236 14.08 8.49 19.64
N GLU A 237 14.01 8.39 18.30
CA GLU A 237 15.08 8.78 17.37
C GLU A 237 15.00 10.27 16.96
N LYS A 238 14.03 11.04 17.47
CA LYS A 238 13.88 12.45 17.06
C LYS A 238 15.09 13.28 17.51
N THR A 239 15.50 14.21 16.66
CA THR A 239 16.64 15.10 16.92
C THR A 239 16.24 16.57 17.10
N PHE A 240 14.94 16.86 17.03
CA PHE A 240 14.40 18.21 17.09
C PHE A 240 12.98 18.20 17.66
N ASP A 241 12.64 19.20 18.48
CA ASP A 241 11.36 19.28 19.20
C ASP A 241 10.48 20.45 18.75
N ILE A 242 11.00 21.34 17.91
CA ILE A 242 10.26 22.51 17.43
C ILE A 242 9.62 22.14 16.08
N PRO A 243 8.31 22.30 15.89
CA PRO A 243 7.68 21.96 14.63
C PRO A 243 8.09 22.96 13.55
N ALA A 244 8.31 22.46 12.35
CA ALA A 244 8.47 23.31 11.18
C ALA A 244 7.20 24.16 10.95
N PRO A 245 7.32 25.33 10.31
CA PRO A 245 6.17 26.17 9.96
C PRO A 245 5.09 25.35 9.24
N LEU A 246 3.85 25.47 9.74
CA LEU A 246 2.71 24.80 9.14
C LEU A 246 2.22 25.61 7.94
N VAL A 247 2.88 25.40 6.81
CA VAL A 247 2.56 26.01 5.52
C VAL A 247 2.28 24.93 4.49
N GLU A 248 1.44 25.27 3.52
CA GLU A 248 1.21 24.41 2.36
C GLU A 248 2.51 24.26 1.57
N LEU A 249 2.86 23.03 1.23
CA LEU A 249 4.02 22.75 0.39
C LEU A 249 3.66 23.01 -1.08
N PRO A 250 4.64 23.37 -1.93
CA PRO A 250 4.42 23.43 -3.37
C PRO A 250 3.79 22.14 -3.88
N ALA A 251 2.93 22.28 -4.91
CA ALA A 251 2.31 21.16 -5.59
C ALA A 251 3.37 20.11 -5.96
N GLN A 252 3.02 18.83 -5.81
CA GLN A 252 3.94 17.73 -6.12
C GLN A 252 4.37 17.83 -7.59
N LEU A 253 5.64 18.18 -7.82
CA LEU A 253 6.21 18.19 -9.17
C LEU A 253 6.57 16.76 -9.56
N PHE A 254 5.71 16.13 -10.35
CA PHE A 254 5.98 14.81 -10.90
C PHE A 254 7.09 14.90 -11.96
N GLY A 255 8.18 14.15 -11.78
CA GLY A 255 9.24 14.04 -12.79
C GLY A 255 10.22 15.21 -12.90
N ALA A 256 10.15 16.22 -12.03
CA ALA A 256 11.21 17.22 -11.92
C ALA A 256 12.38 16.62 -11.11
N ALA A 257 13.36 16.10 -11.84
CA ALA A 257 14.75 15.92 -11.45
C ALA A 257 15.03 15.41 -10.02
N GLY A 258 15.47 14.15 -9.95
CA GLY A 258 16.68 13.89 -9.15
C GLY A 258 17.81 14.68 -9.81
N GLY A 259 17.99 15.92 -9.36
CA GLY A 259 19.15 16.74 -9.65
C GLY A 259 20.26 16.37 -8.68
N GLU A 260 21.43 16.12 -9.28
CA GLU A 260 22.75 15.78 -8.71
C GLU A 260 22.93 14.35 -8.16
#